data_AF-A0A7S4KAS3-F1
#
_entry.id   AF-A0A7S4KAS3-F1
#
_cell.length_a   1.000
_cell.length_b   1.000
_cell.length_c   1.000
_cell.angle_alpha   90.00
_cell.angle_beta   90.00
_cell.angle_gamma   90.00
#
_symmetry.space_group_name_H-M   'P 1'
#
loop_
_entity.id
_entity.type
_entity.pdbx_description
1 polymer ?
#
loop_
_entity_poly.entity_id
_entity_poly.type
_entity_poly.pdbx_seq_one_letter_code
_entity_poly.pdbx_strand_id
1 'polypeptide(L)'
;MTSSSSEPQAVSPAAETCCCSWTGGKDCNLALLRAWRDPSLRVSCLVVFRPEGSKSKSFDAHPLNLMDAQSSSLGLPLHRVVLPSSKSYRDGYVDAIKWLRDEHGVSVICTGDMDLVGSMTTNWITDCAAAAGGVRAYHPLWEADRASCLNDLVRENFTVLFSCVKQPWFDESWCGRALDERAIEEMTTMSEAPASLEDGVDAVELHPKDPRRLPLDLGGEQGEYHTMCIDGPLYSRPIELELGRPKRTVTEPAKEGEERWWTYDGQQWWTLGEFTVKKNRDGIQEEKGKSSSPC
;
A
#
# COMPACT_ATOMS: atom_id res chain seq x y z
N MET A 1 14.24 -20.96 20.00
CA MET A 1 13.42 -21.94 19.26
C MET A 1 12.15 -21.23 18.83
N THR A 2 12.17 -20.57 17.67
CA THR A 2 11.00 -19.87 17.11
C THR A 2 10.51 -20.70 15.94
N SER A 3 9.44 -21.46 16.16
CA SER A 3 8.77 -22.20 15.09
C SER A 3 8.02 -21.21 14.19
N SER A 4 8.63 -20.79 13.08
CA SER A 4 7.89 -20.12 12.00
C SER A 4 7.17 -21.17 11.16
N SER A 5 6.10 -21.73 11.72
CA SER A 5 5.05 -22.34 10.90
C SER A 5 3.91 -21.33 10.87
N SER A 6 3.77 -20.60 9.77
CA SER A 6 2.57 -19.80 9.52
C SER A 6 1.38 -20.75 9.59
N GLU A 7 0.58 -20.67 10.65
CA GLU A 7 -0.62 -21.49 10.77
C GLU A 7 -1.52 -21.23 9.54
N PRO A 8 -2.08 -22.28 8.92
CA PRO A 8 -2.96 -22.11 7.78
C PRO A 8 -4.17 -21.24 8.16
N GLN A 9 -4.65 -20.43 7.22
CA GLN A 9 -5.79 -19.55 7.44
C GLN A 9 -6.99 -20.34 7.97
N ALA A 10 -7.56 -19.92 9.10
CA ALA A 10 -8.74 -20.53 9.69
C ALA A 10 -9.99 -20.10 8.91
N VAL A 11 -10.46 -20.96 8.00
CA VAL A 11 -11.59 -20.68 7.10
C VAL A 11 -12.71 -21.69 7.24
N SER A 12 -13.95 -21.23 7.05
CA SER A 12 -15.13 -22.09 7.00
C SER A 12 -15.18 -22.90 5.70
N PRO A 13 -15.91 -24.04 5.65
CA PRO A 13 -16.08 -24.82 4.43
C PRO A 13 -16.75 -24.06 3.27
N ALA A 14 -17.54 -23.04 3.60
CA ALA A 14 -18.26 -22.20 2.63
C ALA A 14 -17.55 -20.86 2.35
N ALA A 15 -16.29 -20.72 2.77
CA ALA A 15 -15.56 -19.48 2.61
C ALA A 15 -15.42 -19.08 1.13
N GLU A 16 -15.74 -17.83 0.83
CA GLU A 16 -15.61 -17.23 -0.48
C GLU A 16 -14.13 -16.97 -0.81
N THR A 17 -13.72 -17.23 -2.05
CA THR A 17 -12.35 -16.95 -2.51
C THR A 17 -12.15 -15.46 -2.63
N CYS A 18 -11.19 -14.94 -1.85
CA CYS A 18 -10.88 -13.53 -1.73
C CYS A 18 -9.50 -13.24 -2.34
N CYS A 19 -9.38 -12.15 -3.11
CA CYS A 19 -8.09 -11.52 -3.40
C CYS A 19 -8.00 -10.18 -2.70
N CYS A 20 -6.78 -9.74 -2.36
CA CYS A 20 -6.54 -8.42 -1.76
C CYS A 20 -5.91 -7.47 -2.78
N SER A 21 -6.53 -6.31 -2.99
CA SER A 21 -5.92 -5.19 -3.72
C SER A 21 -4.69 -4.71 -2.97
N TRP A 22 -3.55 -4.69 -3.65
CA TRP A 22 -2.25 -4.56 -3.01
C TRP A 22 -1.48 -3.37 -3.55
N THR A 23 -1.06 -2.49 -2.66
CA THR A 23 -0.13 -1.38 -2.97
C THR A 23 1.09 -1.39 -2.06
N GLY A 24 1.14 -2.29 -1.06
CA GLY A 24 2.24 -2.50 -0.14
C GLY A 24 2.27 -1.58 1.10
N GLY A 25 1.29 -0.68 1.25
CA GLY A 25 1.22 0.24 2.38
C GLY A 25 0.42 -0.27 3.56
N LYS A 26 0.25 0.61 4.56
CA LYS A 26 -0.41 0.30 5.83
C LYS A 26 -1.84 -0.23 5.65
N ASP A 27 -2.64 0.39 4.78
CA ASP A 27 -4.08 0.13 4.68
C ASP A 27 -4.36 -1.24 4.05
N CYS A 28 -3.67 -1.57 2.95
CA CYS A 28 -3.83 -2.89 2.32
C CYS A 28 -3.31 -4.03 3.21
N ASN A 29 -2.31 -3.78 4.05
CA ASN A 29 -1.81 -4.75 5.03
C ASN A 29 -2.81 -4.97 6.17
N LEU A 30 -3.41 -3.90 6.71
CA LEU A 30 -4.45 -4.03 7.72
C LEU A 30 -5.71 -4.71 7.14
N ALA A 31 -6.13 -4.32 5.94
CA ALA A 31 -7.26 -4.95 5.24
C ALA A 31 -7.02 -6.44 4.96
N LEU A 32 -5.79 -6.82 4.57
CA LEU A 32 -5.39 -8.22 4.45
C LEU A 32 -5.54 -8.96 5.78
N LEU A 33 -5.08 -8.39 6.90
CA LEU A 33 -5.23 -9.03 8.21
C LEU A 33 -6.70 -9.21 8.61
N ARG A 34 -7.55 -8.22 8.33
CA ARG A 34 -9.00 -8.30 8.58
C ARG A 34 -9.63 -9.42 7.74
N ALA A 35 -9.33 -9.48 6.45
CA ALA A 35 -9.79 -10.55 5.57
C ALA A 35 -9.24 -11.93 5.96
N TRP A 36 -7.98 -12.01 6.43
CA TRP A 36 -7.35 -13.26 6.86
C TRP A 36 -8.05 -13.86 8.08
N ARG A 37 -8.51 -13.02 9.01
CA ARG A 37 -9.20 -13.42 10.23
C ARG A 37 -10.71 -13.63 10.07
N ASP A 38 -11.28 -13.27 8.92
CA ASP A 38 -12.69 -13.53 8.62
C ASP A 38 -12.86 -14.98 8.12
N PRO A 39 -13.52 -15.87 8.89
CA PRO A 39 -13.68 -17.27 8.48
C PRO A 39 -14.59 -17.45 7.26
N SER A 40 -15.31 -16.42 6.83
CA SER A 40 -16.10 -16.45 5.59
C SER A 40 -15.27 -16.16 4.35
N LEU A 41 -14.00 -15.76 4.50
CA LEU A 41 -13.12 -15.40 3.38
C LEU A 41 -11.89 -16.30 3.35
N ARG A 42 -11.56 -16.82 2.17
CA ARG A 42 -10.31 -17.51 1.89
C ARG A 42 -9.40 -16.60 1.07
N VAL A 43 -8.39 -16.02 1.70
CA VAL A 43 -7.43 -15.18 0.98
C VAL A 43 -6.54 -16.07 0.12
N SER A 44 -6.62 -15.89 -1.20
CA SER A 44 -5.97 -16.76 -2.19
C SER A 44 -4.80 -16.10 -2.91
N CYS A 45 -4.86 -14.78 -3.10
CA CYS A 45 -3.82 -14.03 -3.80
C CYS A 45 -3.90 -12.51 -3.50
N LEU A 46 -2.83 -11.82 -3.88
CA LEU A 46 -2.73 -10.38 -3.94
C LEU A 46 -2.86 -9.94 -5.41
N VAL A 47 -3.43 -8.75 -5.66
CA VAL A 47 -3.52 -8.17 -7.00
C VAL A 47 -3.07 -6.72 -7.03
N VAL A 48 -2.27 -6.38 -8.03
CA VAL A 48 -1.83 -5.02 -8.35
C VAL A 48 -2.33 -4.69 -9.74
N PHE A 49 -3.16 -3.65 -9.85
CA PHE A 49 -3.62 -3.12 -11.13
C PHE A 49 -2.71 -1.96 -11.54
N ARG A 50 -2.15 -1.97 -12.75
CA ARG A 50 -1.28 -0.89 -13.23
C ARG A 50 -1.64 -0.48 -14.66
N PRO A 51 -1.71 0.83 -14.99
CA PRO A 51 -1.87 1.27 -16.38
C PRO A 51 -0.75 0.77 -17.29
N GLU A 52 -1.09 0.39 -18.52
CA GLU A 52 -0.13 0.18 -19.59
C GLU A 52 0.61 1.47 -19.93
N GLY A 53 1.89 1.36 -20.30
CA GLY A 53 2.71 2.54 -20.54
C GLY A 53 3.04 3.32 -19.26
N SER A 54 2.67 2.80 -18.08
CA SER A 54 3.22 3.20 -16.79
C SER A 54 4.70 2.84 -16.72
N LYS A 55 5.51 3.61 -17.44
CA LYS A 55 6.92 3.79 -17.11
C LYS A 55 7.14 5.06 -16.31
N SER A 56 6.16 6.00 -16.20
CA SER A 56 6.51 7.26 -15.53
C SER A 56 5.49 8.29 -15.03
N LYS A 57 4.16 8.20 -15.19
CA LYS A 57 3.35 9.42 -14.92
C LYS A 57 2.07 9.28 -14.10
N SER A 58 1.65 8.08 -13.68
CA SER A 58 0.35 7.96 -13.00
C SER A 58 0.13 6.63 -12.25
N PHE A 59 1.20 5.98 -11.78
CA PHE A 59 1.03 4.80 -10.93
C PHE A 59 1.69 5.05 -9.58
N ASP A 60 0.84 5.43 -8.61
CA ASP A 60 1.24 5.98 -7.31
C ASP A 60 1.33 4.90 -6.22
N ALA A 61 1.63 3.66 -6.60
CA ALA A 61 1.89 2.57 -5.65
C ALA A 61 3.39 2.35 -5.44
N HIS A 62 3.75 1.63 -4.37
CA HIS A 62 5.13 1.31 -4.05
C HIS A 62 5.85 0.55 -5.18
N PRO A 63 7.20 0.48 -5.17
CA PRO A 63 7.92 -0.28 -6.17
C PRO A 63 7.54 -1.76 -6.21
N LEU A 64 7.45 -2.29 -7.44
CA LEU A 64 7.01 -3.66 -7.69
C LEU A 64 7.91 -4.73 -7.04
N ASN A 65 9.21 -4.46 -6.90
CA ASN A 65 10.15 -5.36 -6.20
C ASN A 65 9.91 -5.42 -4.69
N LEU A 66 9.45 -4.33 -4.05
CA LEU A 66 9.01 -4.37 -2.66
C LEU A 66 7.77 -5.25 -2.54
N MET A 67 6.78 -5.06 -3.42
CA MET A 67 5.56 -5.88 -3.40
C MET A 67 5.85 -7.37 -3.65
N ASP A 68 6.83 -7.70 -4.49
CA ASP A 68 7.30 -9.10 -4.64
C ASP A 68 7.88 -9.66 -3.36
N ALA A 69 8.68 -8.86 -2.64
CA ALA A 69 9.25 -9.26 -1.36
C ALA A 69 8.17 -9.48 -0.29
N GLN A 70 7.16 -8.58 -0.25
CA GLN A 70 5.97 -8.73 0.60
C GLN A 70 5.20 -9.99 0.28
N SER A 71 4.81 -10.18 -0.98
CA SER A 71 4.13 -11.40 -1.47
C SER A 71 4.89 -12.68 -1.12
N SER A 72 6.21 -12.68 -1.32
CA SER A 72 7.06 -13.82 -0.99
C SER A 72 7.10 -14.11 0.51
N SER A 73 7.12 -13.08 1.36
CA SER A 73 7.10 -13.26 2.81
C SER A 73 5.72 -13.69 3.34
N LEU A 74 4.65 -13.15 2.76
CA LEU A 74 3.26 -13.50 3.06
C LEU A 74 2.88 -14.90 2.58
N GLY A 75 3.65 -15.50 1.67
CA GLY A 75 3.31 -16.79 1.05
C GLY A 75 2.09 -16.73 0.14
N LEU A 76 1.75 -15.53 -0.38
CA LEU A 76 0.59 -15.30 -1.24
C LEU A 76 1.02 -14.94 -2.66
N PRO A 77 0.47 -15.56 -3.71
CA PRO A 77 0.74 -15.17 -5.10
C PRO A 77 0.40 -13.69 -5.37
N LEU A 78 1.25 -12.99 -6.12
CA LEU A 78 1.01 -11.61 -6.55
C LEU A 78 0.70 -11.55 -8.05
N HIS A 79 -0.54 -11.21 -8.39
CA HIS A 79 -0.96 -10.98 -9.78
C HIS A 79 -0.76 -9.51 -10.16
N ARG A 80 0.05 -9.27 -11.19
CA ARG A 80 0.32 -7.93 -11.73
C ARG A 80 -0.50 -7.74 -13.00
N VAL A 81 -1.66 -7.10 -12.88
CA VAL A 81 -2.56 -6.89 -14.02
C VAL A 81 -2.25 -5.56 -14.69
N VAL A 82 -1.86 -5.62 -15.96
CA VAL A 82 -1.67 -4.43 -16.80
C VAL A 82 -3.01 -4.04 -17.40
N LEU A 83 -3.46 -2.83 -17.10
CA LEU A 83 -4.68 -2.24 -17.63
C LEU A 83 -4.37 -1.62 -19.00
N PRO A 84 -4.94 -2.12 -20.10
CA PRO A 84 -4.57 -1.68 -21.43
C PRO A 84 -4.96 -0.22 -21.66
N SER A 85 -4.05 0.54 -22.28
CA SER A 85 -4.26 1.94 -22.65
C SER A 85 -5.30 2.12 -23.76
N SER A 86 -5.62 1.03 -24.47
CA SER A 86 -6.63 0.99 -25.52
C SER A 86 -8.08 0.98 -25.02
N LYS A 87 -8.29 0.94 -23.70
CA LYS A 87 -9.61 0.93 -23.05
C LYS A 87 -9.72 2.06 -22.03
N SER A 88 -10.94 2.37 -21.61
CA SER A 88 -11.13 3.23 -20.45
C SER A 88 -10.51 2.58 -19.21
N TYR A 89 -10.03 3.40 -18.26
CA TYR A 89 -9.44 2.90 -17.02
C TYR A 89 -10.41 1.96 -16.27
N ARG A 90 -11.69 2.35 -16.21
CA ARG A 90 -12.76 1.56 -15.61
C ARG A 90 -12.95 0.21 -16.30
N ASP A 91 -13.02 0.18 -17.63
CA ASP A 91 -13.21 -1.08 -18.36
C ASP A 91 -12.00 -2.01 -18.22
N GLY A 92 -10.79 -1.45 -18.15
CA GLY A 92 -9.59 -2.20 -17.80
C GLY A 92 -9.73 -2.90 -16.44
N TYR A 93 -10.20 -2.19 -15.42
CA TYR A 93 -10.48 -2.78 -14.09
C TYR A 93 -11.56 -3.86 -14.14
N VAL A 94 -12.67 -3.60 -14.84
CA VAL A 94 -13.77 -4.57 -14.98
C VAL A 94 -13.28 -5.87 -15.62
N ASP A 95 -12.48 -5.78 -16.68
CA ASP A 95 -11.92 -6.94 -17.36
C ASP A 95 -10.89 -7.67 -16.48
N ALA A 96 -10.08 -6.93 -15.72
CA ALA A 96 -9.16 -7.50 -14.75
C ALA A 96 -9.88 -8.28 -13.64
N ILE A 97 -11.01 -7.76 -13.14
CA ILE A 97 -11.83 -8.44 -12.13
C ILE A 97 -12.51 -9.68 -12.72
N LYS A 98 -12.99 -9.63 -13.96
CA LYS A 98 -13.50 -10.83 -14.66
C LYS A 98 -12.42 -11.90 -14.79
N TRP A 99 -11.20 -11.51 -15.16
CA TRP A 99 -10.07 -12.43 -15.23
C TRP A 99 -9.75 -13.07 -13.88
N LEU A 100 -9.74 -12.30 -12.78
CA LEU A 100 -9.58 -12.84 -11.42
C LEU A 100 -10.67 -13.86 -11.07
N ARG A 101 -11.93 -13.57 -11.43
CA ARG A 101 -13.05 -14.49 -11.22
C ARG A 101 -12.88 -15.77 -12.02
N ASP A 102 -12.63 -15.65 -13.30
CA ASP A 102 -12.68 -16.77 -14.25
C ASP A 102 -11.45 -17.68 -14.11
N GLU A 103 -10.26 -17.12 -13.90
CA GLU A 103 -9.00 -17.87 -13.84
C GLU A 103 -8.56 -18.24 -12.43
N HIS A 104 -8.98 -17.48 -11.42
CA HIS A 104 -8.56 -17.66 -10.02
C HIS A 104 -9.73 -17.98 -9.07
N GLY A 105 -10.96 -18.07 -9.58
CA GLY A 105 -12.14 -18.39 -8.78
C GLY A 105 -12.49 -17.31 -7.76
N VAL A 106 -11.96 -16.09 -7.91
CA VAL A 106 -12.19 -14.97 -6.98
C VAL A 106 -13.65 -14.55 -7.04
N SER A 107 -14.32 -14.52 -5.89
CA SER A 107 -15.66 -13.98 -5.72
C SER A 107 -15.70 -12.74 -4.82
N VAL A 108 -14.58 -12.42 -4.15
CA VAL A 108 -14.44 -11.24 -3.29
C VAL A 108 -13.14 -10.51 -3.59
N ILE A 109 -13.19 -9.19 -3.78
CA ILE A 109 -12.01 -8.32 -3.80
C ILE A 109 -11.97 -7.48 -2.52
N CYS A 110 -11.01 -7.75 -1.65
CA CYS A 110 -10.73 -6.97 -0.45
C CYS A 110 -9.87 -5.75 -0.80
N THR A 111 -10.19 -4.59 -0.25
CA THR A 111 -9.43 -3.35 -0.46
C THR A 111 -9.19 -2.63 0.86
N GLY A 112 -8.15 -1.81 0.92
CA GLY A 112 -7.86 -0.95 2.06
C GLY A 112 -8.59 0.39 2.04
N ASP A 113 -9.60 0.56 1.18
CA ASP A 113 -10.29 1.84 1.02
C ASP A 113 -10.99 2.22 2.35
N MET A 114 -10.74 3.44 2.82
CA MET A 114 -11.31 3.95 4.06
C MET A 114 -12.42 4.98 3.82
N ASP A 115 -12.36 5.72 2.71
CA ASP A 115 -13.35 6.75 2.34
C ASP A 115 -13.48 6.86 0.81
N LEU A 116 -14.38 7.72 0.36
CA LEU A 116 -14.57 8.10 -1.02
C LEU A 116 -13.39 8.95 -1.51
N VAL A 117 -12.95 8.66 -2.73
CA VAL A 117 -11.86 9.39 -3.37
C VAL A 117 -12.44 10.56 -4.19
N GLY A 118 -11.99 11.78 -3.90
CA GLY A 118 -12.33 12.98 -4.68
C GLY A 118 -13.83 13.30 -4.68
N SER A 119 -14.44 13.37 -5.87
CA SER A 119 -15.86 13.70 -6.03
C SER A 119 -16.76 12.47 -6.21
N MET A 120 -16.26 11.28 -5.89
CA MET A 120 -17.02 10.04 -6.04
C MET A 120 -18.16 9.95 -5.02
N THR A 121 -19.28 9.33 -5.42
CA THR A 121 -20.44 9.08 -4.55
C THR A 121 -20.57 7.61 -4.14
N THR A 122 -19.76 6.75 -4.75
CA THR A 122 -19.72 5.29 -4.56
C THR A 122 -18.26 4.85 -4.55
N ASN A 123 -17.98 3.70 -3.93
CA ASN A 123 -16.63 3.14 -3.97
C ASN A 123 -16.29 2.62 -5.38
N TRP A 124 -15.11 3.02 -5.90
CA TRP A 124 -14.66 2.68 -7.26
C TRP A 124 -14.56 1.18 -7.52
N ILE A 125 -13.99 0.44 -6.57
CA ILE A 125 -13.81 -1.02 -6.71
C ILE A 125 -15.16 -1.73 -6.60
N THR A 126 -16.07 -1.25 -5.74
CA THR A 126 -17.46 -1.74 -5.71
C THR A 126 -18.12 -1.62 -7.08
N ASP A 127 -18.04 -0.46 -7.72
CA ASP A 127 -18.66 -0.25 -9.04
C ASP A 127 -18.04 -1.11 -10.14
N CYS A 128 -16.71 -1.29 -10.10
CA CYS A 128 -16.02 -2.17 -11.05
C CYS A 128 -16.37 -3.64 -10.82
N ALA A 129 -16.45 -4.10 -9.56
CA ALA A 129 -16.82 -5.47 -9.21
C ALA A 129 -18.28 -5.77 -9.60
N ALA A 130 -19.20 -4.84 -9.34
CA ALA A 130 -20.60 -4.95 -9.74
C ALA A 130 -20.74 -5.07 -11.27
N ALA A 131 -19.98 -4.27 -12.04
CA ALA A 131 -19.98 -4.34 -13.50
C ALA A 131 -19.30 -5.62 -14.05
N ALA A 132 -18.34 -6.19 -13.33
CA ALA A 132 -17.72 -7.48 -13.69
C ALA A 132 -18.70 -8.64 -13.51
N GLY A 133 -19.55 -8.58 -12.48
CA GLY A 133 -20.53 -9.60 -12.10
C GLY A 133 -19.87 -10.82 -11.43
N GLY A 134 -20.56 -11.43 -10.46
CA GLY A 134 -20.04 -12.60 -9.74
C GLY A 134 -18.86 -12.32 -8.80
N VAL A 135 -18.50 -11.05 -8.61
CA VAL A 135 -17.51 -10.59 -7.63
C VAL A 135 -18.12 -9.44 -6.83
N ARG A 136 -17.94 -9.45 -5.51
CA ARG A 136 -18.27 -8.32 -4.64
C ARG A 136 -17.02 -7.69 -4.06
N ALA A 137 -17.07 -6.41 -3.74
CA ALA A 137 -16.01 -5.77 -2.98
C ALA A 137 -16.19 -6.01 -1.47
N TYR A 138 -15.10 -6.01 -0.73
CA TYR A 138 -15.05 -6.07 0.72
C TYR A 138 -14.14 -4.94 1.24
N HIS A 139 -14.69 -4.08 2.08
CA HIS A 139 -14.03 -2.86 2.57
C HIS A 139 -13.97 -2.90 4.11
N PRO A 140 -13.04 -3.67 4.70
CA PRO A 140 -12.98 -3.85 6.15
C PRO A 140 -12.60 -2.58 6.92
N LEU A 141 -12.10 -1.55 6.23
CA LEU A 141 -11.67 -0.28 6.82
C LEU A 141 -12.61 0.89 6.46
N TRP A 142 -13.71 0.62 5.76
CA TRP A 142 -14.65 1.65 5.31
C TRP A 142 -15.23 2.40 6.51
N GLU A 143 -15.09 3.73 6.51
CA GLU A 143 -15.56 4.63 7.58
C GLU A 143 -15.00 4.27 8.97
N ALA A 144 -13.94 3.48 9.04
CA ALA A 144 -13.28 3.15 10.29
C ALA A 144 -12.55 4.39 10.84
N ASP A 145 -12.53 4.51 12.17
CA ASP A 145 -11.80 5.58 12.83
C ASP A 145 -10.30 5.51 12.51
N ARG A 146 -9.73 6.63 12.07
CA ARG A 146 -8.36 6.68 11.53
C ARG A 146 -7.33 6.37 12.60
N ALA A 147 -7.48 6.99 13.78
CA ALA A 147 -6.60 6.76 14.90
C ALA A 147 -6.66 5.28 15.35
N SER A 148 -7.85 4.69 15.39
CA SER A 148 -8.03 3.28 15.72
C SER A 148 -7.30 2.37 14.73
N CYS A 149 -7.40 2.62 13.41
CA CYS A 149 -6.66 1.84 12.41
C CYS A 149 -5.13 1.96 12.56
N LEU A 150 -4.60 3.15 12.85
CA LEU A 150 -3.17 3.31 13.13
C LEU A 150 -2.73 2.55 14.38
N ASN A 151 -3.53 2.64 15.45
CA ASN A 151 -3.26 1.92 16.70
C ASN A 151 -3.38 0.40 16.53
N ASP A 152 -4.27 -0.08 15.66
CA ASP A 152 -4.36 -1.50 15.30
C ASP A 152 -3.07 -1.99 14.65
N LEU A 153 -2.49 -1.22 13.73
CA LEU A 153 -1.22 -1.58 13.10
C LEU A 153 -0.10 -1.79 14.14
N VAL A 154 0.01 -0.86 15.09
CA VAL A 154 1.00 -0.95 16.17
C VAL A 154 0.71 -2.15 17.09
N ARG A 155 -0.54 -2.31 17.52
CA ARG A 155 -0.95 -3.40 18.43
C ARG A 155 -0.75 -4.79 17.81
N GLU A 156 -0.93 -4.90 16.50
CA GLU A 156 -0.73 -6.12 15.73
C GLU A 156 0.74 -6.35 15.36
N ASN A 157 1.67 -5.50 15.82
CA ASN A 157 3.11 -5.55 15.57
C ASN A 157 3.50 -5.45 14.09
N PHE A 158 2.79 -4.62 13.32
CA PHE A 158 3.26 -4.26 11.99
C PHE A 158 4.49 -3.35 12.08
N THR A 159 5.47 -3.58 11.20
CA THR A 159 6.55 -2.62 10.96
C THR A 159 6.23 -1.83 9.70
N VAL A 160 5.74 -0.61 9.90
CA VAL A 160 5.34 0.31 8.83
C VAL A 160 6.28 1.51 8.84
N LEU A 161 6.83 1.85 7.67
CA LEU A 161 7.73 2.99 7.50
C LEU A 161 7.09 4.05 6.61
N PHE A 162 7.26 5.33 6.93
CA PHE A 162 6.87 6.42 6.03
C PHE A 162 7.76 6.41 4.78
N SER A 163 7.15 6.31 3.60
CA SER A 163 7.84 6.24 2.31
C SER A 163 7.83 7.56 1.55
N CYS A 164 6.81 8.37 1.80
CA CYS A 164 6.64 9.71 1.24
C CYS A 164 5.88 10.56 2.26
N VAL A 165 6.28 11.82 2.44
CA VAL A 165 5.59 12.74 3.35
C VAL A 165 5.50 14.14 2.74
N LYS A 166 4.39 14.83 3.02
CA LYS A 166 4.05 16.11 2.41
C LYS A 166 4.18 17.27 3.41
N GLN A 167 4.66 18.41 2.92
CA GLN A 167 4.53 19.68 3.63
C GLN A 167 3.09 20.22 3.52
N PRO A 168 2.59 20.98 4.51
CA PRO A 168 3.33 21.52 5.67
C PRO A 168 3.43 20.59 6.88
N TRP A 169 2.75 19.44 6.87
CA TRP A 169 2.64 18.58 8.06
C TRP A 169 3.95 17.91 8.45
N PHE A 170 4.74 17.49 7.45
CA PHE A 170 5.92 16.69 7.66
C PHE A 170 7.19 17.28 7.02
N ASP A 171 8.34 16.88 7.56
CA ASP A 171 9.66 17.22 7.04
C ASP A 171 10.47 15.96 6.65
N GLU A 172 11.73 16.15 6.25
CA GLU A 172 12.63 15.07 5.84
C GLU A 172 12.78 13.96 6.89
N SER A 173 12.71 14.31 8.17
CA SER A 173 12.98 13.39 9.28
C SER A 173 11.93 12.29 9.42
N TRP A 174 10.76 12.47 8.80
CA TRP A 174 9.71 11.47 8.80
C TRP A 174 9.96 10.37 7.77
N CYS A 175 10.65 10.61 6.65
CA CYS A 175 10.95 9.56 5.69
C CYS A 175 11.80 8.45 6.32
N GLY A 176 11.32 7.21 6.24
CA GLY A 176 11.94 6.02 6.85
C GLY A 176 11.71 5.87 8.35
N ARG A 177 11.07 6.85 8.99
CA ARG A 177 10.62 6.72 10.36
C ARG A 177 9.57 5.62 10.45
N ALA A 178 9.54 4.91 11.56
CA ALA A 178 8.50 3.94 11.85
C ALA A 178 7.20 4.63 12.27
N LEU A 179 6.06 4.07 11.86
CA LEU A 179 4.75 4.37 12.43
C LEU A 179 4.62 3.60 13.76
N ASP A 180 5.00 4.25 14.86
CA ASP A 180 4.91 3.75 16.23
C ASP A 180 3.95 4.61 17.07
N GLU A 181 3.76 4.26 18.36
CA GLU A 181 2.89 5.01 19.28
C GLU A 181 3.26 6.50 19.33
N ARG A 182 4.55 6.81 19.32
CA ARG A 182 5.05 8.18 19.35
C ARG A 182 4.72 8.93 18.05
N ALA A 183 4.90 8.30 16.90
CA ALA A 183 4.52 8.89 15.61
C ALA A 183 3.01 9.20 15.57
N ILE A 184 2.17 8.30 16.10
CA ILE A 184 0.72 8.49 16.18
C ILE A 184 0.37 9.66 17.11
N GLU A 185 1.01 9.78 18.28
CA GLU A 185 0.81 10.90 19.20
C GLU A 185 1.19 12.26 18.56
N GLU A 186 2.34 12.31 17.87
CA GLU A 186 2.79 13.50 17.14
C GLU A 186 1.80 13.86 16.02
N MET A 187 1.36 12.89 15.21
CA MET A 187 0.37 13.13 14.16
C MET A 187 -1.00 13.55 14.71
N THR A 188 -1.42 12.99 15.85
CA THR A 188 -2.69 13.37 16.51
C THR A 188 -2.63 14.84 16.90
N THR A 189 -1.51 15.27 17.50
CA THR A 189 -1.27 16.69 17.82
C THR A 189 -1.28 17.56 16.56
N MET A 190 -0.68 17.11 15.46
CA MET A 190 -0.70 17.82 14.17
C MET A 190 -2.10 17.90 13.55
N SER A 191 -2.97 16.91 13.80
CA SER A 191 -4.35 16.90 13.30
C SER A 191 -5.27 17.85 14.06
N GLU A 192 -4.96 18.10 15.34
CA GLU A 192 -5.71 19.03 16.20
C GLU A 192 -5.22 20.48 16.07
N ALA A 193 -3.96 20.68 15.64
CA ALA A 193 -3.38 22.00 15.41
C ALA A 193 -3.61 22.47 13.96
N PRO A 194 -4.00 23.74 13.72
CA PRO A 194 -3.92 24.30 12.37
C PRO A 194 -2.46 24.24 11.89
N ALA A 195 -2.22 23.85 10.63
CA ALA A 195 -0.86 23.74 10.12
C ALA A 195 -0.10 25.06 10.35
N SER A 196 1.01 25.00 11.07
CA SER A 196 1.81 26.19 11.39
C SER A 196 2.38 26.76 10.09
N LEU A 197 1.91 27.93 9.71
CA LEU A 197 2.41 28.67 8.56
C LEU A 197 3.75 29.28 8.94
N GLU A 198 4.84 28.73 8.40
CA GLU A 198 6.21 29.26 8.62
C GLU A 198 6.35 30.74 8.19
N ASP A 199 5.45 31.25 7.36
CA ASP A 199 5.55 32.59 6.76
C ASP A 199 4.76 33.70 7.48
N GLY A 200 4.20 33.46 8.68
CA GLY A 200 3.45 34.49 9.41
C GLY A 200 2.18 34.98 8.70
N VAL A 201 1.71 34.22 7.71
CA VAL A 201 0.42 34.43 7.05
C VAL A 201 -0.65 33.87 7.99
N ASP A 202 -1.65 34.66 8.34
CA ASP A 202 -2.76 34.16 9.13
C ASP A 202 -3.53 33.12 8.31
N ALA A 203 -3.88 31.98 8.91
CA ALA A 203 -4.65 30.93 8.24
C ALA A 203 -5.98 31.46 7.66
N VAL A 204 -6.50 32.59 8.14
CA VAL A 204 -7.69 33.27 7.60
C VAL A 204 -7.48 33.93 6.23
N GLU A 205 -6.25 34.29 5.87
CA GLU A 205 -5.90 34.94 4.60
C GLU A 205 -5.65 33.96 3.46
N LEU A 206 -5.46 32.67 3.77
CA LEU A 206 -5.29 31.63 2.77
C LEU A 206 -6.61 31.25 2.09
N HIS A 207 -6.56 30.77 0.86
CA HIS A 207 -7.76 30.28 0.17
C HIS A 207 -8.44 29.16 0.99
N PRO A 208 -9.78 29.06 1.09
CA PRO A 208 -10.45 28.05 1.90
C PRO A 208 -10.11 26.58 1.56
N LYS A 209 -9.60 26.32 0.35
CA LYS A 209 -9.10 25.02 -0.10
C LYS A 209 -7.58 24.88 -0.05
N ASP A 210 -6.88 25.85 0.54
CA ASP A 210 -5.44 25.78 0.70
C ASP A 210 -5.11 24.61 1.65
N PRO A 211 -4.27 23.65 1.24
CA PRO A 211 -3.95 22.48 2.06
C PRO A 211 -3.33 22.88 3.41
N ARG A 212 -2.73 24.08 3.51
CA ARG A 212 -2.22 24.61 4.78
C ARG A 212 -3.31 25.06 5.75
N ARG A 213 -4.59 25.07 5.36
CA ARG A 213 -5.75 25.29 6.25
C ARG A 213 -6.39 24.00 6.73
N LEU A 214 -6.07 22.86 6.12
CA LEU A 214 -6.72 21.60 6.42
C LEU A 214 -5.96 20.89 7.56
N PRO A 215 -6.66 20.38 8.59
CA PRO A 215 -6.04 19.51 9.58
C PRO A 215 -5.48 18.27 8.89
N LEU A 216 -4.40 17.71 9.43
CA LEU A 216 -3.83 16.45 8.95
C LEU A 216 -4.91 15.35 9.00
N ASP A 217 -5.19 14.68 7.88
CA ASP A 217 -5.90 13.41 7.92
C ASP A 217 -4.96 12.33 8.45
N LEU A 218 -5.29 11.76 9.63
CA LEU A 218 -4.49 10.69 10.22
C LEU A 218 -4.42 9.45 9.32
N GLY A 219 -5.42 9.20 8.48
CA GLY A 219 -5.39 8.14 7.47
C GLY A 219 -4.50 8.46 6.27
N GLY A 220 -4.15 9.73 6.05
CA GLY A 220 -3.37 10.16 4.89
C GLY A 220 -4.14 10.10 3.56
N GLU A 221 -5.47 10.12 3.60
CA GLU A 221 -6.32 9.95 2.40
C GLU A 221 -6.20 11.09 1.39
N GLN A 222 -5.76 12.27 1.83
CA GLN A 222 -5.55 13.42 0.95
C GLN A 222 -4.11 13.47 0.43
N GLY A 223 -3.36 12.37 0.61
CA GLY A 223 -1.98 12.24 0.18
C GLY A 223 -1.02 13.00 1.08
N GLU A 224 -1.32 13.19 2.36
CA GLU A 224 -0.41 13.83 3.31
C GLU A 224 0.86 13.00 3.51
N TYR A 225 0.74 11.68 3.43
CA TYR A 225 1.86 10.75 3.48
C TYR A 225 1.52 9.40 2.86
N HIS A 226 2.56 8.65 2.48
CA HIS A 226 2.49 7.25 2.11
C HIS A 226 3.40 6.42 3.01
N THR A 227 3.07 5.14 3.15
CA THR A 227 3.81 4.21 4.00
C THR A 227 4.07 2.90 3.29
N MET A 228 5.18 2.25 3.60
CA MET A 228 5.47 0.88 3.20
C MET A 228 5.47 -0.05 4.41
N CYS A 229 4.87 -1.23 4.30
CA CYS A 229 4.92 -2.26 5.32
C CYS A 229 6.06 -3.25 5.04
N ILE A 230 6.92 -3.52 6.02
CA ILE A 230 8.07 -4.42 5.85
C ILE A 230 8.01 -5.67 6.72
N ASP A 231 7.13 -5.68 7.73
CA ASP A 231 6.91 -6.83 8.59
C ASP A 231 5.53 -6.74 9.25
N GLY A 232 5.04 -7.87 9.76
CA GLY A 232 3.77 -7.93 10.47
C GLY A 232 3.30 -9.36 10.75
N PRO A 233 2.09 -9.53 11.29
CA PRO A 233 1.64 -10.81 11.84
C PRO A 233 1.51 -11.94 10.80
N LEU A 234 1.35 -11.61 9.52
CA LEU A 234 1.24 -12.59 8.44
C LEU A 234 2.56 -12.80 7.66
N TYR A 235 3.59 -12.02 7.96
CA TYR A 235 4.88 -12.13 7.30
C TYR A 235 5.64 -13.31 7.92
N SER A 236 6.12 -14.24 7.08
CA SER A 236 6.98 -15.33 7.55
C SER A 236 8.39 -14.85 7.95
N ARG A 237 8.79 -13.68 7.44
CA ARG A 237 10.02 -12.97 7.79
C ARG A 237 9.91 -11.46 7.50
N PRO A 238 10.62 -10.61 8.23
CA PRO A 238 10.76 -9.21 7.87
C PRO A 238 11.42 -9.06 6.48
N ILE A 239 11.05 -8.00 5.76
CA ILE A 239 11.72 -7.59 4.54
C ILE A 239 12.92 -6.72 4.92
N GLU A 240 14.11 -7.17 4.54
CA GLU A 240 15.32 -6.37 4.69
C GLU A 240 15.35 -5.26 3.63
N LEU A 241 15.34 -4.02 4.08
CA LEU A 241 15.49 -2.83 3.25
C LEU A 241 16.78 -2.09 3.55
N GLU A 242 17.37 -1.53 2.50
CA GLU A 242 18.45 -0.56 2.60
C GLU A 242 17.90 0.78 2.09
N LEU A 243 17.63 1.71 3.01
CA LEU A 243 17.08 3.02 2.69
C LEU A 243 18.22 3.97 2.29
N GLY A 244 18.09 4.60 1.12
CA GLY A 244 18.97 5.70 0.71
C GLY A 244 18.75 6.97 1.54
N ARG A 245 19.26 8.12 1.07
CA ARG A 245 18.90 9.43 1.65
C ARG A 245 17.59 9.92 1.05
N PRO A 246 16.64 10.45 1.86
CA PRO A 246 15.49 11.14 1.32
C PRO A 246 15.92 12.31 0.42
N LYS A 247 15.12 12.60 -0.60
CA LYS A 247 15.25 13.72 -1.52
C LYS A 247 13.95 14.50 -1.52
N ARG A 248 14.08 15.82 -1.56
CA ARG A 248 12.95 16.72 -1.70
C ARG A 248 12.55 16.83 -3.17
N THR A 249 11.26 16.66 -3.47
CA THR A 249 10.71 16.85 -4.82
C THR A 249 9.71 18.00 -4.82
N VAL A 250 9.72 18.79 -5.90
CA VAL A 250 8.76 19.87 -6.19
C VAL A 250 8.11 19.56 -7.53
N THR A 251 6.78 19.58 -7.62
CA THR A 251 6.08 19.43 -8.90
C THR A 251 6.03 20.78 -9.64
N GLU A 252 6.50 20.81 -10.89
CA GLU A 252 6.36 21.95 -11.82
C GLU A 252 5.04 21.85 -12.62
N PRO A 253 4.43 22.96 -13.10
CA PRO A 253 4.95 24.33 -13.19
C PRO A 253 4.48 25.26 -12.06
N ALA A 254 5.43 26.02 -11.52
CA ALA A 254 5.24 26.96 -10.42
C ALA A 254 4.26 28.10 -10.75
N LYS A 255 2.98 27.97 -10.40
CA LYS A 255 2.07 29.07 -10.03
C LYS A 255 1.01 28.59 -9.04
N GLU A 256 1.01 29.23 -7.86
CA GLU A 256 -0.01 29.27 -6.80
C GLU A 256 -0.45 27.91 -6.19
N GLY A 257 0.33 27.46 -5.20
CA GLY A 257 0.09 26.26 -4.40
C GLY A 257 1.16 25.19 -4.58
N GLU A 258 2.40 25.47 -4.18
CA GLU A 258 3.51 24.50 -4.26
C GLU A 258 3.23 23.30 -3.34
N GLU A 259 3.08 22.10 -3.89
CA GLU A 259 3.13 20.87 -3.11
C GLU A 259 4.57 20.38 -3.01
N ARG A 260 5.07 20.27 -1.77
CA ARG A 260 6.45 19.87 -1.48
C ARG A 260 6.45 18.54 -0.75
N TRP A 261 7.32 17.64 -1.20
CA TRP A 261 7.36 16.25 -0.77
C TRP A 261 8.77 15.83 -0.40
N TRP A 262 8.90 14.97 0.61
CA TRP A 262 10.11 14.21 0.87
C TRP A 262 9.86 12.74 0.55
N THR A 263 10.78 12.11 -0.18
CA THR A 263 10.71 10.69 -0.55
C THR A 263 12.11 10.15 -0.86
N TYR A 264 12.29 8.85 -1.07
CA TYR A 264 13.58 8.28 -1.44
C TYR A 264 13.79 8.33 -2.97
N ASP A 265 14.77 9.13 -3.38
CA ASP A 265 15.20 9.48 -4.76
C ASP A 265 14.16 10.23 -5.64
N GLY A 266 14.63 11.35 -6.18
CA GLY A 266 13.87 12.40 -6.82
C GLY A 266 13.98 12.34 -8.33
N GLN A 267 12.89 12.78 -8.97
CA GLN A 267 12.49 12.43 -10.33
C GLN A 267 12.15 10.95 -10.43
N GLN A 268 10.85 10.66 -10.46
CA GLN A 268 10.27 9.32 -10.65
C GLN A 268 10.03 8.54 -9.36
N TRP A 269 8.77 8.55 -8.90
CA TRP A 269 8.24 7.94 -7.67
C TRP A 269 8.45 6.41 -7.57
N TRP A 270 9.15 5.78 -8.51
CA TRP A 270 9.39 4.33 -8.59
C TRP A 270 10.87 3.95 -8.67
N THR A 271 11.80 4.89 -8.88
CA THR A 271 13.23 4.61 -8.67
C THR A 271 13.58 4.91 -7.23
N LEU A 272 13.14 4.06 -6.32
CA LEU A 272 13.91 3.83 -5.10
C LEU A 272 15.31 3.37 -5.53
N GLY A 273 16.25 4.30 -5.71
CA GLY A 273 17.65 4.01 -5.98
C GLY A 273 18.23 3.15 -4.84
N GLU A 274 18.86 2.03 -5.22
CA GLU A 274 19.46 0.98 -4.37
C GLU A 274 18.72 0.62 -3.08
N PHE A 275 17.52 0.04 -3.22
CA PHE A 275 17.02 -0.87 -2.19
C PHE A 275 17.34 -2.29 -2.64
N THR A 276 18.35 -2.88 -2.03
CA THR A 276 18.60 -4.31 -2.22
C THR A 276 17.75 -5.06 -1.21
N VAL A 277 16.68 -5.71 -1.67
CA VAL A 277 16.08 -6.79 -0.87
C VAL A 277 17.17 -7.85 -0.75
N LYS A 278 17.75 -7.99 0.44
CA LYS A 278 18.78 -9.00 0.68
C LYS A 278 18.14 -10.38 0.50
N LYS A 279 18.55 -11.07 -0.57
CA LYS A 279 18.07 -12.42 -0.86
C LYS A 279 18.70 -13.36 0.17
N ASN A 280 17.89 -13.98 1.02
CA ASN A 280 18.37 -15.08 1.87
C ASN A 280 18.95 -16.17 0.97
N ARG A 281 20.26 -16.36 1.03
CA ARG A 281 20.92 -17.59 0.57
C ARG A 281 20.54 -18.66 1.58
N ASP A 282 19.47 -19.39 1.34
CA ASP A 282 19.29 -20.77 1.81
C ASP A 282 18.09 -21.40 1.09
N GLY A 283 18.33 -22.47 0.32
CA GLY A 283 17.26 -23.35 -0.16
C GLY A 283 17.25 -23.77 -1.62
N ILE A 284 18.38 -23.81 -2.34
CA ILE A 284 18.49 -24.66 -3.54
C ILE A 284 19.74 -25.53 -3.36
N GLN A 285 19.51 -26.79 -2.96
CA GLN A 285 20.52 -27.83 -3.13
C GLN A 285 20.67 -28.07 -4.63
N GLU A 286 21.80 -27.65 -5.21
CA GLU A 286 22.23 -28.17 -6.50
C GLU A 286 22.69 -29.63 -6.30
N GLU A 287 21.78 -30.58 -6.50
CA GLU A 287 22.20 -31.89 -6.99
C GLU A 287 22.54 -31.76 -8.48
N LYS A 288 23.82 -31.73 -8.82
CA LYS A 288 24.30 -32.17 -10.15
C LYS A 288 25.59 -32.98 -10.05
N GLY A 289 25.39 -34.29 -10.09
CA GLY A 289 25.99 -35.16 -11.10
C GLY A 289 27.50 -35.42 -11.02
N LYS A 290 27.86 -36.58 -10.49
CA LYS A 290 29.15 -37.24 -10.76
C LYS A 290 29.39 -37.30 -12.27
N SER A 291 30.43 -36.62 -12.75
CA SER A 291 30.99 -36.87 -14.08
C SER A 291 31.90 -38.09 -14.00
N SER A 292 31.42 -39.25 -14.45
CA SER A 292 32.29 -40.29 -14.98
C SER A 292 32.43 -40.09 -16.48
N SER A 293 33.67 -39.98 -16.97
CA SER A 293 33.98 -40.25 -18.37
C SER A 293 35.40 -40.82 -18.47
N PRO A 294 35.65 -41.69 -19.47
CA PRO A 294 36.78 -42.60 -19.48
C PRO A 294 37.96 -42.06 -20.29
N CYS A 295 39.17 -42.30 -19.80
CA CYS A 295 40.38 -42.63 -20.56
C CYS A 295 41.33 -43.37 -19.61
#